data_AF-A0A914Z3M2-F1
#
_entry.id   AF-A0A914Z3M2-F1
#
_cell.length_a   1.000
_cell.length_b   1.000
_cell.length_c   1.000
_cell.angle_alpha   90.00
_cell.angle_beta   90.00
_cell.angle_gamma   90.00
#
_symmetry.space_group_name_H-M   'P 1'
#
loop_
_entity.id
_entity.type
_entity.pdbx_description
1 polymer ?
#
loop_
_entity_poly.entity_id
_entity_poly.type
_entity_poly.pdbx_seq_one_letter_code
_entity_poly.pdbx_strand_id
1 'polypeptide(L)'
;MELKQAAGSKIVTIAVSAAASRVNDGYDVPTLSQSVDFINVMTYDFHGTWETKTGQNSPLFSAPGDTTNFNTAFSMNYWAQMGMQRSKLLIGIATYGRGWRLTNPSNNGLGAPGNPSPPQPYSATDGFAAYYEVSFWEII
;
A
#
# COMPACT_ATOMS: atom_id res chain seq x y z
N MET A 1 -8.12 3.35 23.68
CA MET A 1 -8.93 4.29 24.50
C MET A 1 -8.06 5.21 25.36
N GLU A 2 -7.08 4.71 26.12
CA GLU A 2 -6.26 5.53 27.03
C GLU A 2 -5.53 6.70 26.35
N LEU A 3 -4.88 6.47 25.20
CA LEU A 3 -4.20 7.53 24.45
C LEU A 3 -5.14 8.64 23.99
N LYS A 4 -6.36 8.30 23.54
CA LYS A 4 -7.35 9.28 23.08
C LYS A 4 -7.89 10.12 24.24
N GLN A 5 -8.11 9.48 25.39
CA GLN A 5 -8.52 10.19 26.59
C GLN A 5 -7.41 11.13 27.10
N ALA A 6 -6.17 10.66 27.12
CA ALA A 6 -5.01 11.47 27.52
C ALA A 6 -4.67 12.59 26.53
N ALA A 7 -5.03 12.45 25.25
CA ALA A 7 -4.75 13.42 24.21
C ALA A 7 -5.48 14.76 24.40
N GLY A 8 -6.61 14.78 25.12
CA GLY A 8 -7.44 15.97 25.28
C GLY A 8 -7.94 16.49 23.93
N SER A 9 -7.57 17.72 23.57
CA SER A 9 -7.92 18.33 22.29
C SER A 9 -7.02 17.94 21.10
N LYS A 10 -5.99 17.11 21.32
CA LYS A 10 -5.09 16.69 20.24
C LYS A 10 -5.73 15.59 19.38
N ILE A 11 -5.28 15.52 18.14
CA ILE A 11 -5.65 14.47 17.19
C ILE A 11 -4.82 13.21 17.47
N VAL A 12 -5.47 12.05 17.41
CA VAL A 12 -4.88 10.72 17.52
C VAL A 12 -5.25 9.93 16.26
N THR A 13 -4.22 9.52 15.53
CA THR A 13 -4.34 8.78 14.27
C THR A 13 -3.39 7.60 14.28
N ILE A 14 -3.62 6.65 13.37
CA ILE A 14 -2.76 5.49 13.15
C ILE A 14 -2.64 5.22 11.65
N ALA A 15 -1.48 4.72 11.23
CA ALA A 15 -1.30 4.10 9.93
C ALA A 15 -1.55 2.59 10.07
N VAL A 16 -2.35 2.02 9.16
CA VAL A 16 -2.83 0.63 9.30
C VAL A 16 -2.67 -0.16 8.02
N SER A 17 -2.63 -1.48 8.15
CA SER A 17 -2.52 -2.41 7.02
C SER A 17 -3.72 -2.33 6.08
N ALA A 18 -3.47 -2.46 4.77
CA ALA A 18 -4.49 -2.67 3.76
C ALA A 18 -4.87 -4.15 3.56
N ALA A 19 -4.04 -5.10 4.00
CA ALA A 19 -4.27 -6.54 3.84
C ALA A 19 -5.31 -7.07 4.84
N ALA A 20 -6.37 -7.71 4.35
CA ALA A 20 -7.47 -8.24 5.16
C ALA A 20 -7.03 -9.24 6.25
N SER A 21 -6.06 -10.11 5.96
CA SER A 21 -5.51 -11.03 6.96
C SER A 21 -4.95 -10.29 8.17
N ARG A 22 -4.16 -9.22 7.94
CA ARG A 22 -3.63 -8.38 9.01
C ARG A 22 -4.72 -7.64 9.76
N VAL A 23 -5.77 -7.20 9.06
CA VAL A 23 -6.94 -6.57 9.69
C VAL A 23 -7.58 -7.54 10.69
N ASN A 24 -7.82 -8.78 10.29
CA ASN A 24 -8.43 -9.80 11.15
C ASN A 24 -7.57 -10.19 12.34
N ASP A 25 -6.27 -10.36 12.12
CA ASP A 25 -5.38 -10.89 13.16
C ASP A 25 -4.96 -9.81 14.16
N GLY A 26 -4.99 -8.54 13.76
CA GLY A 26 -4.30 -7.46 14.48
C GLY A 26 -5.17 -6.29 14.96
N TYR A 27 -6.43 -6.18 14.54
CA TYR A 27 -7.23 -4.97 14.79
C TYR A 27 -8.65 -5.29 15.27
N ASP A 28 -8.97 -4.81 16.47
CA ASP A 28 -10.36 -4.63 16.90
C ASP A 28 -10.91 -3.35 16.23
N VAL A 29 -11.42 -3.51 15.01
CA VAL A 29 -11.84 -2.41 14.15
C VAL A 29 -12.97 -1.56 14.76
N PRO A 30 -14.04 -2.12 15.36
CA PRO A 30 -15.06 -1.32 16.04
C PRO A 30 -14.50 -0.48 17.19
N THR A 31 -13.63 -1.05 18.03
CA THR A 31 -13.00 -0.31 19.14
C THR A 31 -12.08 0.79 18.62
N LEU A 32 -11.33 0.53 17.55
CA LEU A 32 -10.49 1.54 16.90
C LEU A 32 -11.31 2.69 16.33
N SER A 33 -12.43 2.39 15.66
CA SER A 33 -13.35 3.38 15.08
C SER A 33 -13.82 4.42 16.11
N GLN A 34 -13.94 4.02 17.38
CA GLN A 34 -14.28 4.91 18.50
C GLN A 34 -13.05 5.60 19.12
N SER A 35 -11.86 5.00 19.00
CA SER A 35 -10.64 5.41 19.70
C SER A 35 -9.74 6.37 18.93
N VAL A 36 -9.92 6.54 17.61
CA VAL A 36 -9.09 7.45 16.80
C VAL A 36 -9.94 8.48 16.06
N ASP A 37 -9.33 9.60 15.67
CA ASP A 37 -9.99 10.60 14.83
C ASP A 37 -10.16 10.06 13.41
N PHE A 38 -9.10 9.47 12.86
CA PHE A 38 -9.10 8.78 11.57
C PHE A 38 -7.90 7.82 11.44
N ILE A 39 -7.96 6.92 10.45
CA ILE A 39 -6.88 6.01 10.10
C ILE A 39 -6.37 6.31 8.69
N ASN A 40 -5.06 6.20 8.51
CA ASN A 40 -4.41 6.24 7.20
C ASN A 40 -4.17 4.79 6.76
N VAL A 41 -4.98 4.28 5.83
CA VAL A 41 -4.79 2.93 5.31
C VAL A 41 -3.62 2.94 4.34
N MET A 42 -2.60 2.11 4.60
CA MET A 42 -1.40 1.99 3.77
C MET A 42 -1.73 1.20 2.50
N THR A 43 -2.52 1.79 1.60
CA THR A 43 -3.01 1.21 0.33
C THR A 43 -1.92 1.21 -0.76
N TYR A 44 -0.74 0.75 -0.39
CA TYR A 44 0.46 0.65 -1.19
C TYR A 44 1.31 -0.51 -0.66
N ASP A 45 2.39 -0.84 -1.36
CA ASP A 45 3.18 -2.05 -1.09
C ASP A 45 2.34 -3.33 -1.19
N PHE A 46 1.35 -3.34 -2.10
CA PHE A 46 0.57 -4.53 -2.39
C PHE A 46 1.41 -5.60 -3.10
N HIS A 47 2.26 -5.16 -4.03
CA HIS A 47 3.26 -5.98 -4.72
C HIS A 47 4.63 -5.32 -4.66
N GLY A 48 5.68 -6.13 -4.60
CA GLY A 48 7.04 -5.63 -4.43
C GLY A 48 8.08 -6.72 -4.54
N THR A 49 9.33 -6.36 -4.31
CA THR A 49 10.49 -7.21 -4.63
C THR A 49 10.67 -8.43 -3.72
N TRP A 50 9.80 -8.61 -2.72
CA TRP A 50 9.61 -9.88 -2.02
C TRP A 50 8.94 -10.95 -2.90
N GLU A 51 8.38 -10.58 -4.04
CA GLU A 51 7.84 -11.47 -5.08
C GLU A 51 8.80 -11.60 -6.26
N THR A 52 8.82 -12.77 -6.90
CA THR A 52 9.64 -13.07 -8.09
C THR A 52 8.99 -12.63 -9.41
N LYS A 53 7.85 -11.92 -9.33
CA LYS A 53 7.07 -11.47 -10.47
C LYS A 53 6.68 -10.00 -10.30
N THR A 54 6.56 -9.28 -11.41
CA THR A 54 6.11 -7.89 -11.41
C THR A 54 4.66 -7.77 -10.95
N GLY A 55 4.36 -6.70 -10.22
CA GLY A 55 3.01 -6.36 -9.79
C GLY A 55 2.87 -4.85 -9.54
N GLN A 56 1.63 -4.37 -9.44
CA GLN A 56 1.38 -2.95 -9.19
C GLN A 56 1.56 -2.63 -7.69
N ASN A 57 2.28 -1.54 -7.38
CA ASN A 57 2.49 -1.10 -5.99
C ASN A 57 1.17 -0.72 -5.28
N SER A 58 0.30 0.02 -5.99
CA SER A 58 -0.94 0.58 -5.45
C SER A 58 -2.09 0.51 -6.49
N PRO A 59 -2.56 -0.70 -6.87
CA PRO A 59 -3.70 -0.83 -7.75
C PRO A 59 -4.98 -0.29 -7.10
N LEU A 60 -5.78 0.47 -7.86
CA LEU A 60 -7.12 0.89 -7.42
C LEU A 60 -8.08 -0.31 -7.39
N PHE A 61 -8.02 -1.16 -8.41
CA PHE A 61 -8.80 -2.39 -8.58
C PHE A 61 -7.86 -3.54 -8.97
N SER A 62 -8.26 -4.78 -8.71
CA SER A 62 -7.48 -5.96 -9.13
C SER A 62 -7.23 -5.98 -10.63
N ALA A 63 -6.04 -6.44 -11.02
CA ALA A 63 -5.75 -6.76 -12.41
C ALA A 63 -6.54 -8.01 -12.86
N PRO A 64 -6.83 -8.19 -14.16
CA PRO A 64 -7.43 -9.42 -14.66
C PRO A 64 -6.62 -10.65 -14.24
N GLY A 65 -7.26 -11.61 -13.57
CA GLY A 65 -6.63 -12.84 -13.08
C GLY A 65 -5.96 -12.73 -11.70
N ASP A 66 -5.90 -11.54 -11.10
CA ASP A 66 -5.42 -11.36 -9.73
C ASP A 66 -6.55 -11.64 -8.71
N THR A 67 -6.33 -12.65 -7.87
CA THR A 67 -7.26 -13.13 -6.84
C THR A 67 -6.82 -12.80 -5.41
N THR A 68 -5.74 -12.04 -5.24
CA THR A 68 -5.14 -11.73 -3.92
C THR A 68 -5.96 -10.74 -3.09
N ASN A 69 -6.89 -10.01 -3.72
CA ASN A 69 -7.59 -8.86 -3.14
C ASN A 69 -6.66 -7.72 -2.71
N PHE A 70 -5.42 -7.68 -3.20
CA PHE A 70 -4.44 -6.65 -2.91
C PHE A 70 -4.67 -5.41 -3.77
N ASN A 71 -5.79 -4.71 -3.51
CA ASN A 71 -6.13 -3.46 -4.17
C ASN A 71 -6.86 -2.50 -3.22
N THR A 72 -6.77 -1.21 -3.54
CA THR A 72 -7.32 -0.11 -2.73
C THR A 72 -8.83 -0.26 -2.54
N ALA A 73 -9.61 -0.52 -3.60
CA ALA A 73 -11.06 -0.59 -3.50
C ALA A 73 -11.53 -1.72 -2.56
N PHE A 74 -10.88 -2.89 -2.61
CA PHE A 74 -11.16 -3.98 -1.70
C PHE A 74 -10.78 -3.60 -0.27
N SER A 75 -9.55 -3.16 -0.03
CA SER A 75 -9.06 -2.85 1.32
C SER A 75 -9.92 -1.81 2.03
N MET A 76 -10.30 -0.73 1.33
CA MET A 76 -11.14 0.32 1.90
C MET A 76 -12.55 -0.16 2.22
N ASN A 77 -13.15 -0.98 1.35
CA ASN A 77 -14.45 -1.58 1.63
C ASN A 77 -14.37 -2.60 2.76
N TYR A 78 -13.28 -3.35 2.87
CA TYR A 78 -13.07 -4.33 3.93
C TYR A 78 -12.99 -3.66 5.30
N TRP A 79 -12.21 -2.59 5.45
CA TRP A 79 -12.18 -1.80 6.68
C TRP A 79 -13.57 -1.28 7.09
N ALA A 80 -14.35 -0.79 6.12
CA ALA A 80 -15.72 -0.34 6.37
C ALA A 80 -16.64 -1.49 6.81
N GLN A 81 -16.52 -2.67 6.18
CA GLN A 81 -17.27 -3.88 6.56
C GLN A 81 -16.92 -4.38 7.96
N MET A 82 -15.66 -4.22 8.38
CA MET A 82 -15.19 -4.59 9.72
C MET A 82 -15.61 -3.59 10.82
N GLY A 83 -16.28 -2.48 10.46
CA GLY A 83 -16.86 -1.54 11.43
C GLY A 83 -16.16 -0.18 11.52
N MET A 84 -15.19 0.12 10.64
CA MET A 84 -14.63 1.47 10.56
C MET A 84 -15.60 2.43 9.90
N GLN A 85 -15.82 3.60 10.51
CA GLN A 85 -16.64 4.65 9.92
C GLN A 85 -15.98 5.17 8.63
N ARG A 86 -16.74 5.24 7.52
CA ARG A 86 -16.22 5.67 6.22
C ARG A 86 -15.61 7.09 6.25
N SER A 87 -16.15 7.98 7.06
CA SER A 87 -15.61 9.34 7.26
C SER A 87 -14.24 9.38 7.95
N LYS A 88 -13.82 8.28 8.56
CA LYS A 88 -12.53 8.12 9.27
C LYS A 88 -11.49 7.35 8.45
N LEU A 89 -11.82 6.96 7.22
CA LEU A 89 -10.98 6.15 6.34
C LEU A 89 -10.26 7.02 5.30
N LEU A 90 -8.94 7.17 5.44
CA LEU A 90 -8.11 7.90 4.48
C LEU A 90 -7.31 6.93 3.62
N ILE A 91 -7.33 7.17 2.31
CA ILE A 91 -6.57 6.40 1.31
C ILE A 91 -5.12 6.91 1.30
N GLY A 92 -4.17 5.99 1.40
CA GLY A 92 -2.75 6.28 1.22
C GLY A 92 -2.38 6.39 -0.25
N ILE A 93 -1.65 7.45 -0.61
CA ILE A 93 -1.16 7.67 -1.98
C ILE A 93 0.37 7.52 -1.96
N ALA A 94 0.89 6.52 -2.68
CA ALA A 94 2.32 6.30 -2.80
C ALA A 94 2.92 7.26 -3.84
N THR A 95 3.86 8.09 -3.43
CA THR A 95 4.68 8.93 -4.31
C THR A 95 5.99 8.23 -4.70
N TYR A 96 5.93 6.90 -4.81
CA TYR A 96 7.05 6.02 -5.16
C TYR A 96 6.53 4.75 -5.85
N GLY A 97 7.44 4.06 -6.55
CA GLY A 97 7.19 2.77 -7.20
C GLY A 97 8.03 1.65 -6.61
N ARG A 98 7.55 0.42 -6.82
CA ARG A 98 8.32 -0.82 -6.64
C ARG A 98 8.78 -1.31 -8.02
N GLY A 99 10.04 -1.72 -8.13
CA GLY A 99 10.69 -1.98 -9.41
C GLY A 99 11.35 -3.35 -9.51
N TRP A 100 11.36 -3.91 -10.72
CA TRP A 100 12.05 -5.16 -11.02
C TRP A 100 12.96 -5.01 -12.23
N ARG A 101 14.09 -5.70 -12.20
CA ARG A 101 14.85 -6.07 -13.40
C ARG A 101 14.25 -7.35 -13.98
N LEU A 102 13.66 -7.23 -15.18
CA LEU A 102 13.05 -8.36 -15.88
C LEU A 102 14.09 -9.44 -16.23
N THR A 103 13.68 -10.71 -16.10
CA THR A 103 14.50 -11.85 -16.54
C THR A 103 14.61 -11.91 -18.06
N ASN A 104 13.52 -11.53 -18.75
CA ASN A 104 13.46 -11.41 -20.21
C ASN A 104 12.81 -10.06 -20.56
N PRO A 105 13.52 -9.10 -21.16
CA PRO A 105 12.97 -7.79 -21.53
C PRO A 105 11.77 -7.86 -22.49
N SER A 106 11.65 -8.92 -23.30
CA SER A 106 10.50 -9.13 -24.19
C SER A 106 9.24 -9.60 -23.44
N ASN A 107 9.36 -10.04 -22.19
CA ASN A 107 8.24 -10.33 -21.31
C ASN A 107 8.16 -9.24 -20.24
N ASN A 108 7.42 -8.17 -20.55
CA ASN A 108 7.37 -6.94 -19.76
C ASN A 108 5.97 -6.59 -19.24
N GLY A 109 5.04 -7.56 -19.27
CA GLY A 109 3.70 -7.41 -18.71
C GLY A 109 3.64 -7.52 -17.19
N LEU A 110 2.45 -7.32 -16.62
CA LEU A 110 2.16 -7.65 -15.23
C LEU A 110 2.34 -9.17 -15.01
N GLY A 111 2.94 -9.55 -13.87
CA GLY A 111 3.25 -10.94 -13.54
C GLY A 111 4.51 -11.50 -14.24
N ALA A 112 5.26 -10.68 -14.97
CA ALA A 112 6.49 -11.08 -15.63
C ALA A 112 7.60 -11.41 -14.59
N PRO A 113 8.42 -12.45 -14.79
CA PRO A 113 9.48 -12.80 -13.84
C PRO A 113 10.58 -11.74 -13.74
N GLY A 114 11.00 -11.39 -12.53
CA GLY A 114 12.04 -10.41 -12.30
C GLY A 114 12.67 -10.49 -10.91
N ASN A 115 13.83 -9.85 -10.79
CA ASN A 115 14.54 -9.61 -9.52
C ASN A 115 14.41 -8.13 -9.14
N PRO A 116 14.77 -7.68 -7.92
CA PRO A 116 14.78 -6.26 -7.60
C PRO A 116 15.48 -5.42 -8.67
N SER A 117 14.91 -4.27 -9.04
CA SER A 117 15.62 -3.31 -9.90
C SER A 117 16.84 -2.76 -9.16
N PRO A 118 17.91 -2.36 -9.87
CA PRO A 118 19.01 -1.61 -9.27
C PRO A 118 18.52 -0.36 -8.53
N PRO A 119 19.29 0.14 -7.55
CA PRO A 119 18.90 1.30 -6.77
C PRO A 119 18.94 2.55 -7.65
N GLN A 120 17.99 3.45 -7.46
CA GLN A 120 18.02 4.75 -8.12
C GLN A 120 19.02 5.70 -7.44
N PRO A 121 19.53 6.74 -8.15
CA PRO A 121 20.64 7.57 -7.65
C PRO A 121 20.38 8.27 -6.31
N TYR A 122 19.13 8.59 -5.97
CA TYR A 122 18.80 9.37 -4.79
C TYR A 122 18.14 8.53 -3.69
N SER A 123 17.21 7.64 -4.04
CA SER A 123 16.58 6.75 -3.05
C SER A 123 17.51 5.61 -2.60
N ALA A 124 18.53 5.29 -3.40
CA ALA A 124 19.61 4.35 -3.06
C ALA A 124 19.13 2.99 -2.52
N THR A 125 17.96 2.54 -2.97
CA THR A 125 17.31 1.31 -2.49
C THR A 125 16.89 0.44 -3.65
N ASP A 126 17.33 -0.82 -3.65
CA ASP A 126 16.96 -1.81 -4.66
C ASP A 126 15.44 -2.00 -4.70
N GLY A 127 14.90 -2.08 -5.91
CA GLY A 127 13.47 -2.32 -6.10
C GLY A 127 12.57 -1.16 -5.72
N PHE A 128 13.12 0.04 -5.54
CA PHE A 128 12.40 1.25 -5.16
C PHE A 128 12.81 2.41 -6.05
N ALA A 129 11.85 3.27 -6.39
CA ALA A 129 12.11 4.54 -7.05
C ALA A 129 11.13 5.60 -6.52
N ALA A 130 11.62 6.76 -6.12
CA ALA A 130 10.75 7.90 -5.84
C ALA A 130 10.10 8.39 -7.13
N TYR A 131 8.93 9.04 -7.04
CA TYR A 131 8.20 9.52 -8.22
C TYR A 131 9.08 10.36 -9.16
N TYR A 132 9.89 11.28 -8.62
CA TYR A 132 10.77 12.10 -9.45
C TYR A 132 11.85 11.28 -10.16
N GLU A 133 12.36 10.22 -9.55
CA GLU A 133 13.37 9.33 -10.16
C GLU A 133 12.79 8.56 -11.36
N VAL A 134 11.49 8.27 -11.32
CA VAL A 134 10.76 7.69 -12.46
C VAL A 134 10.55 8.75 -13.55
N SER A 135 10.13 9.97 -13.18
CA SER A 135 9.84 11.03 -14.15
C SER A 135 11.06 11.53 -14.92
N PHE A 136 12.24 11.57 -14.31
CA PHE A 136 13.46 12.02 -14.99
C PHE A 136 13.96 11.04 -16.06
N TRP A 137 13.55 9.77 -16.00
CA TRP A 137 13.93 8.76 -17.00
C TRP A 137 13.25 8.96 -18.36
N GLU A 138 12.18 9.75 -18.47
CA GLU A 138 11.50 10.03 -19.76
C GLU A 138 12.12 11.21 -20.54
N ILE A 139 13.21 11.84 -20.06
CA ILE A 139 13.81 13.05 -20.64
C ILE A 139 15.22 12.81 -21.23
N ILE A 140 15.68 11.56 -21.29
CA ILE A 140 16.95 11.13 -21.93
C ILE A 140 16.71 10.01 -22.93
#